data_AF-A0A7W7QAL2-F1
#
_entry.id   AF-A0A7W7QAL2-F1
#
_cell.length_a   1.000
_cell.length_b   1.000
_cell.length_c   1.000
_cell.angle_alpha   90.00
_cell.angle_beta   90.00
_cell.angle_gamma   90.00
#
_symmetry.space_group_name_H-M   'P 1'
#
loop_
_entity.id
_entity.type
_entity.pdbx_description
1 polymer ?
#
loop_
_entity_poly.entity_id
_entity_poly.type
_entity_poly.pdbx_seq_one_letter_code
_entity_poly.pdbx_strand_id
1 'polypeptide(L)'
;MLSHDEDRHLQEIERWFEESDPAFTRMLRDHRPPQHDRLQSAGRVAVDIVGVLMFVVGAVAASAVLMVFAILVLGVAGCLHLAAHA
;
A
#
# COMPACT_ATOMS: atom_id res chain seq x y z
N MET A 1 14.88 0.84 41.53
CA MET A 1 15.10 -0.58 41.17
C MET A 1 13.86 -1.18 40.50
N LEU A 2 13.20 -0.44 39.61
CA LEU A 2 12.02 -0.88 38.84
C LEU A 2 12.39 -1.46 37.45
N SER A 3 13.64 -1.28 37.00
CA SER A 3 14.00 -1.57 35.60
C SER A 3 13.93 -3.05 35.24
N HIS A 4 14.19 -3.97 36.17
CA HIS A 4 14.26 -5.40 35.83
C HIS A 4 12.89 -6.03 35.54
N ASP A 5 11.81 -5.42 36.04
CA ASP A 5 10.44 -5.86 35.76
C ASP A 5 9.96 -5.24 34.43
N GLU A 6 10.29 -3.96 34.20
CA GLU A 6 10.02 -3.26 32.94
C GLU A 6 10.77 -3.90 31.76
N ASP A 7 12.05 -4.27 31.95
CA ASP A 7 12.88 -4.93 30.94
C ASP A 7 12.30 -6.30 30.53
N ARG A 8 11.66 -7.00 31.47
CA ARG A 8 11.04 -8.31 31.22
C ARG A 8 9.73 -8.17 30.44
N HIS A 9 8.89 -7.19 30.78
CA HIS A 9 7.68 -6.92 30.02
C HIS A 9 7.99 -6.47 28.60
N LEU A 10 9.05 -5.69 28.40
CA LEU A 10 9.52 -5.32 27.06
C LEU A 10 9.97 -6.54 26.25
N GLN A 11 10.71 -7.47 26.87
CA GLN A 11 11.10 -8.72 26.21
C GLN A 11 9.90 -9.59 25.81
N GLU A 12 8.85 -9.63 26.63
CA GLU A 12 7.62 -10.34 26.28
C GLU A 12 6.89 -9.70 25.10
N ILE A 13 6.82 -8.37 25.05
CA ILE A 13 6.24 -7.62 23.92
C ILE A 13 7.06 -7.87 22.65
N GLU A 14 8.38 -7.84 22.74
CA GLU A 14 9.28 -8.10 21.60
C GLU A 14 9.10 -9.51 21.05
N ARG A 15 9.02 -10.52 21.93
CA ARG A 15 8.77 -11.92 21.54
C ARG A 15 7.43 -12.09 20.85
N TRP A 16 6.38 -11.47 21.40
CA TRP A 16 5.04 -11.53 20.82
C TRP A 16 4.98 -10.88 19.43
N PHE A 17 5.72 -9.79 19.23
CA PHE A 17 5.85 -9.15 17.92
C PHE A 17 6.64 -10.00 16.92
N GLU A 18 7.74 -10.63 17.35
CA GLU A 18 8.56 -11.50 16.50
C GLU A 18 7.80 -12.74 16.01
N GLU A 19 6.85 -13.24 16.80
CA GLU A 19 6.01 -14.38 16.46
C GLU A 19 4.79 -13.98 15.60
N SER A 20 4.21 -12.79 15.84
CA SER A 20 3.00 -12.32 15.14
C SER A 20 3.29 -11.66 13.79
N ASP A 21 4.39 -10.90 13.67
CA ASP A 21 4.77 -10.20 12.44
C ASP A 21 6.30 -10.16 12.26
N PRO A 22 6.91 -11.27 11.79
CA PRO A 22 8.36 -11.35 11.62
C PRO A 22 8.91 -10.42 10.55
N ALA A 23 8.06 -9.87 9.67
CA ALA A 23 8.48 -8.88 8.67
C ALA A 23 8.67 -7.51 9.30
N PHE A 24 7.73 -7.09 10.17
CA PHE A 24 7.81 -5.84 10.92
C PHE A 24 8.99 -5.82 11.91
N THR A 25 9.26 -6.93 12.60
CA THR A 25 10.40 -7.02 13.54
C THR A 25 11.74 -6.88 12.83
N ARG A 26 11.88 -7.46 11.62
CA ARG A 26 13.07 -7.24 10.77
C ARG A 26 13.20 -5.79 10.33
N MET A 27 12.09 -5.10 10.02
CA MET A 27 12.11 -3.68 9.66
C MET A 27 12.61 -2.79 10.80
N LEU A 28 12.11 -3.00 12.03
CA LEU A 28 12.59 -2.25 13.20
C LEU A 28 14.07 -2.52 13.46
N ARG A 29 14.47 -3.79 13.40
CA ARG A 29 15.86 -4.19 13.68
C ARG A 29 16.85 -3.61 12.68
N ASP A 30 16.49 -3.58 11.40
CA ASP A 30 17.37 -3.09 10.32
C ASP A 30 17.30 -1.56 10.12
N HIS A 31 16.40 -0.84 10.83
CA HIS A 31 16.13 0.59 10.61
C HIS A 31 15.87 0.96 9.14
N ARG A 32 15.42 -0.02 8.34
CA ARG A 32 15.17 0.18 6.92
C ARG A 32 13.70 0.56 6.73
N PRO A 33 13.39 1.70 6.09
CA PRO A 33 12.02 2.01 5.71
C PRO A 33 11.51 0.87 4.83
N PRO A 34 10.19 0.60 4.83
CA PRO A 34 9.63 -0.44 3.99
C PRO A 34 10.16 -0.22 2.58
N GLN A 35 10.86 -1.22 2.05
CA GLN A 35 11.06 -1.32 0.61
C GLN A 35 9.66 -1.56 0.07
N HIS A 36 8.89 -0.49 -0.09
CA HIS A 36 7.69 -0.49 -0.90
C HIS A 36 8.13 -1.09 -2.22
N ASP A 37 7.72 -2.33 -2.45
CA ASP A 37 8.06 -3.11 -3.61
C ASP A 37 7.92 -2.21 -4.83
N ARG A 38 9.03 -1.89 -5.49
CA ARG A 38 9.04 -1.12 -6.73
C ARG A 38 8.07 -1.73 -7.76
N LEU A 39 7.77 -3.02 -7.63
CA LEU A 39 6.75 -3.75 -8.38
C LEU A 39 5.32 -3.22 -8.14
N GLN A 40 4.94 -2.92 -6.90
CA GLN A 40 3.64 -2.33 -6.57
C GLN A 40 3.51 -0.89 -7.11
N SER A 41 4.61 -0.13 -7.06
CA SER A 41 4.67 1.21 -7.65
C SER A 41 4.50 1.17 -9.17
N ALA A 42 5.16 0.23 -9.86
CA ALA A 42 5.04 0.07 -11.31
C ALA A 42 3.62 -0.35 -11.73
N GLY A 43 3.00 -1.29 -10.99
CA GLY A 43 1.61 -1.69 -11.24
C GLY A 43 0.62 -0.54 -11.07
N ARG A 44 0.83 0.32 -10.07
CA ARG A 44 -0.01 1.49 -9.83
C ARG A 44 0.11 2.52 -10.96
N VAL A 45 1.33 2.84 -11.39
CA VAL A 45 1.56 3.75 -12.52
C VAL A 45 0.93 3.21 -13.81
N ALA A 46 1.01 1.90 -14.04
CA ALA A 46 0.37 1.28 -15.19
C ALA A 46 -1.15 1.42 -15.17
N VAL A 47 -1.79 1.23 -14.00
CA VAL A 47 -3.25 1.40 -13.85
C VAL A 47 -3.68 2.85 -14.11
N ASP A 48 -2.94 3.83 -13.59
CA ASP A 48 -3.24 5.25 -13.82
C ASP A 48 -3.12 5.61 -15.31
N ILE A 49 -2.03 5.18 -15.97
CA ILE A 49 -1.83 5.42 -17.40
C ILE A 49 -2.97 4.81 -18.21
N VAL A 50 -3.36 3.57 -17.90
CA VAL A 50 -4.48 2.89 -18.59
C VAL A 50 -5.80 3.62 -18.35
N GLY A 51 -6.08 4.06 -17.13
CA GLY A 51 -7.29 4.80 -16.79
C GLY A 51 -7.39 6.13 -17.53
N VAL A 52 -6.30 6.90 -17.55
CA VAL A 52 -6.22 8.18 -18.30
C VAL A 52 -6.39 7.94 -19.80
N LEU A 53 -5.71 6.94 -20.36
CA LEU A 53 -5.81 6.63 -21.79
C LEU A 53 -7.24 6.24 -22.16
N MET A 54 -7.89 5.38 -21.37
CA MET A 54 -9.29 4.99 -21.57
C MET A 54 -10.24 6.18 -21.49
N PHE A 55 -10.02 7.09 -20.55
CA PHE A 55 -10.83 8.31 -20.42
C PHE A 55 -10.72 9.18 -21.67
N VAL A 56 -9.49 9.44 -22.14
CA VAL A 56 -9.24 10.25 -23.35
C VAL A 56 -9.86 9.58 -24.59
N VAL A 57 -9.67 8.28 -24.76
CA VAL A 57 -10.27 7.52 -25.88
C VAL A 57 -11.80 7.55 -25.80
N GLY A 58 -12.39 7.36 -24.62
CA GLY A 58 -13.84 7.44 -24.41
C GLY A 58 -14.41 8.82 -24.72
N ALA A 59 -13.72 9.88 -24.31
CA ALA A 59 -14.09 11.26 -24.56
C ALA A 59 -14.04 11.60 -26.06
N VAL A 60 -12.97 11.20 -26.75
CA VAL A 60 -12.82 11.41 -28.21
C VAL A 60 -13.84 10.58 -29.00
N ALA A 61 -14.10 9.34 -28.58
CA ALA A 61 -15.06 8.45 -29.23
C ALA A 61 -16.52 8.80 -28.92
N ALA A 62 -16.80 9.77 -28.04
CA ALA A 62 -18.13 10.13 -27.53
C ALA A 62 -18.97 8.93 -27.06
N SER A 63 -18.30 7.89 -26.54
CA SER A 63 -18.96 6.65 -26.14
C SER A 63 -19.21 6.62 -24.64
N ALA A 64 -20.49 6.65 -24.26
CA ALA A 64 -20.90 6.69 -22.86
C ALA A 64 -20.37 5.49 -22.05
N VAL A 65 -20.25 4.32 -22.69
CA VAL A 65 -19.76 3.09 -22.06
C VAL A 65 -18.29 3.22 -21.64
N LEU A 66 -17.42 3.80 -22.48
CA LEU A 66 -16.00 3.99 -22.14
C LEU A 66 -15.82 5.04 -21.04
N MET A 67 -16.63 6.10 -21.03
CA MET A 67 -16.62 7.11 -19.95
C MET A 67 -16.98 6.49 -18.60
N VAL A 68 -18.04 5.69 -18.52
CA VAL A 68 -18.43 5.02 -17.27
C VAL A 68 -17.34 4.05 -16.80
N PHE A 69 -16.75 3.28 -17.71
CA PHE A 69 -15.67 2.35 -17.36
C PHE A 69 -14.42 3.09 -16.87
N ALA A 70 -14.05 4.21 -17.50
CA ALA A 70 -12.92 5.03 -17.06
C ALA A 70 -13.12 5.59 -15.65
N ILE A 71 -14.32 6.08 -15.31
CA ILE A 71 -14.66 6.56 -13.96
C ILE A 71 -14.52 5.43 -12.93
N LEU A 72 -15.01 4.22 -13.24
CA LEU A 72 -14.88 3.07 -12.35
C LEU A 72 -13.42 2.68 -12.12
N VAL A 73 -12.60 2.63 -13.18
CA VAL A 73 -11.16 2.33 -13.07
C VAL A 73 -10.44 3.37 -12.20
N LEU A 74 -10.70 4.67 -12.44
CA LEU A 74 -10.11 5.74 -11.63
C LEU A 74 -10.56 5.67 -10.16
N GLY A 75 -11.82 5.33 -9.90
CA GLY A 75 -12.33 5.13 -8.54
C GLY A 75 -11.62 3.98 -7.81
N VAL A 76 -11.45 2.83 -8.47
CA VAL A 76 -10.73 1.68 -7.90
C VAL A 76 -9.26 2.00 -7.68
N ALA A 77 -8.61 2.68 -8.63
CA ALA A 77 -7.23 3.15 -8.50
C ALA A 77 -7.08 4.10 -7.31
N GLY A 78 -8.01 5.06 -7.14
CA GLY A 78 -8.07 5.94 -5.98
C GLY A 78 -8.25 5.19 -4.66
N CYS A 79 -9.18 4.23 -4.59
CA CYS A 79 -9.36 3.40 -3.39
C CYS A 79 -8.09 2.61 -3.03
N LEU A 80 -7.43 1.99 -4.02
CA LEU A 80 -6.14 1.33 -3.84
C LEU A 80 -5.05 2.33 -3.41
N HIS A 81 -5.09 3.55 -3.94
CA HIS A 81 -4.15 4.62 -3.58
C HIS A 81 -4.28 4.99 -2.11
N LEU A 82 -5.51 5.23 -1.64
CA LEU A 82 -5.80 5.50 -0.23
C LEU A 82 -5.44 4.30 0.65
N ALA A 83 -5.81 3.08 0.27
CA ALA A 83 -5.57 1.89 1.09
C ALA A 83 -4.08 1.54 1.27
N ALA A 84 -3.21 2.00 0.36
CA ALA A 84 -1.76 1.83 0.53
C ALA A 84 -1.08 3.02 1.22
N HIS A 85 -1.79 4.12 1.43
CA HIS A 85 -1.32 5.29 2.17
C HIS A 85 -1.96 5.40 3.57
N ALA A 86 -2.82 4.45 3.93
CA ALA A 86 -3.42 4.27 5.26
C ALA A 86 -2.65 3.19 6.03
#